data_AF-A0A8T3WS84-F1
#
_entry.id   AF-A0A8T3WS84-F1
#
_cell.length_a   1.000
_cell.length_b   1.000
_cell.length_c   1.000
_cell.angle_alpha   90.00
_cell.angle_beta   90.00
_cell.angle_gamma   90.00
#
_symmetry.space_group_name_H-M   'P 1'
#
loop_
_entity.id
_entity.type
_entity.pdbx_description
1 polymer ?
#
loop_
_entity_poly.entity_id
_entity_poly.type
_entity_poly.pdbx_seq_one_letter_code
_entity_poly.pdbx_strand_id
1 'polypeptide(L)'
;MATELISLGILFLCAILGGIIATRFKQPAVFGLLLVGALIGPNSLNLVQDGNMIRMMAEFGAILILFIIGLEFDVSKLMRLGARSILIGLLKFSIVLFLGYETTLILGFSTKVALFIGVILSFSSTVVVIKVLEQKEMFRRKEVPLLVAVLIIEDIIAVLALTFFSGIKNSTIGILSTFENIIFSIAILVLAYFIVMKLLKFGINVILNNNSDDSVLAFLSLGIGALFSYFASSLGLAPSAGAFLAGSVIASMPNAKEYGRAIHPYALIFTSIFFISMGTLVDFKSVQSNLLLISVLILIVIISRFIAIGFLTFLLANFKNEQPFFSSIAMMSVGEFSLLVAKESEKFSLGIDLVTITAAIIFISAILMSIGINYSKNLHSALNPRMPIKTMLKLERISDYMRTFFDQMEIENFFTKKLRSESKIAFAFTMVTLFAFFILGKLSLQIRYNYNSVFLYAFYASSLALIAYLLSIIYKRLKVINHMIAVILTNVDSSRNLKKCAKIINNLSIALLLFFSAMLFPFIMFALNLNAWANAIPFALMTAALFFVKNLVILIDGSPSYVPSYKADASAARS
;
A
#
# COMPACT_ATOMS: atom_id res chain seq x y z
N MET A 1 -27.82 20.86 18.37
CA MET A 1 -27.62 22.00 17.45
C MET A 1 -26.70 23.09 18.02
N ALA A 2 -27.09 23.91 19.00
CA ALA A 2 -26.25 25.03 19.47
C ALA A 2 -24.87 24.58 20.02
N THR A 3 -24.84 23.51 20.82
CA THR A 3 -23.60 22.89 21.33
C THR A 3 -22.73 22.32 20.22
N GLU A 4 -23.33 21.64 19.24
CA GLU A 4 -22.62 21.08 18.09
C GLU A 4 -22.02 22.17 17.19
N LEU A 5 -22.73 23.29 17.00
CA LEU A 5 -22.23 24.44 16.24
C LEU A 5 -21.05 25.12 16.94
N ILE A 6 -21.09 25.24 18.28
CA ILE A 6 -19.96 25.76 19.05
C ILE A 6 -18.75 24.82 18.92
N SER A 7 -18.95 23.50 19.09
CA SER A 7 -17.89 22.51 18.89
C SER A 7 -17.28 22.59 17.50
N LEU A 8 -18.10 22.75 16.45
CA LEU A 8 -17.63 22.91 15.08
C LEU A 8 -16.83 24.21 14.88
N GLY A 9 -17.32 25.32 15.44
CA GLY A 9 -16.62 26.61 15.39
C GLY A 9 -15.25 26.55 16.08
N ILE A 10 -15.19 25.94 17.27
CA ILE A 10 -13.94 25.70 17.99
C ILE A 10 -13.01 24.83 17.15
N LEU A 11 -13.51 23.74 16.56
CA LEU A 11 -12.74 22.82 15.72
C LEU A 11 -12.12 23.54 14.52
N PHE A 12 -12.87 24.40 13.82
CA PHE A 12 -12.31 25.17 12.69
C PHE A 12 -11.25 26.19 13.10
N LEU A 13 -11.50 26.95 14.17
CA LEU A 13 -10.51 27.91 14.68
C LEU A 13 -9.23 27.20 15.14
N CYS A 14 -9.40 26.07 15.83
CA CYS A 14 -8.30 25.23 16.28
C CYS A 14 -7.56 24.56 15.12
N ALA A 15 -8.24 24.21 14.02
CA ALA A 15 -7.60 23.69 12.83
C ALA A 15 -6.64 24.70 12.19
N ILE A 16 -7.03 25.99 12.17
CA ILE A 16 -6.15 27.09 11.72
C ILE A 16 -4.92 27.17 12.62
N LEU A 17 -5.10 27.17 13.95
CA LEU A 17 -4.00 27.19 14.91
C LEU A 17 -3.06 26.01 14.70
N GLY A 18 -3.60 24.80 14.52
CA GLY A 18 -2.83 23.59 14.22
C GLY A 18 -2.00 23.75 12.94
N GLY A 19 -2.60 24.22 11.85
CA GLY A 19 -1.90 24.50 10.61
C GLY A 19 -0.76 25.52 10.77
N ILE A 20 -0.98 26.60 11.52
CA ILE A 20 0.04 27.62 11.82
C ILE A 20 1.18 27.02 12.66
N ILE A 21 0.86 26.25 13.69
CA ILE A 21 1.86 25.58 14.54
C ILE A 21 2.71 24.64 13.68
N ALA A 22 2.07 23.78 12.89
CA ALA A 22 2.76 22.83 12.02
C ALA A 22 3.71 23.54 11.04
N THR A 23 3.21 24.55 10.33
CA THR A 23 4.01 25.32 9.38
C THR A 23 5.18 26.05 10.05
N ARG A 24 5.00 26.59 11.25
CA ARG A 24 6.07 27.21 12.05
C ARG A 24 7.18 26.22 12.40
N PHE A 25 6.83 24.97 12.71
CA PHE A 25 7.79 23.89 12.96
C PHE A 25 8.30 23.22 11.68
N LYS A 26 7.96 23.73 10.48
CA LYS A 26 8.28 23.10 9.19
C LYS A 26 7.80 21.65 9.16
N GLN A 27 6.58 21.44 9.64
CA GLN A 27 5.88 20.17 9.62
C GLN A 27 4.60 20.30 8.75
N PRO A 28 4.18 19.24 8.06
CA PRO A 28 2.88 19.15 7.41
C PRO A 28 1.71 19.49 8.33
N ALA A 29 0.70 20.18 7.79
CA ALA A 29 -0.49 20.64 8.54
C ALA A 29 -1.19 19.52 9.33
N VAL A 30 -1.21 18.30 8.79
CA VAL A 30 -1.77 17.09 9.42
C VAL A 30 -1.27 16.90 10.87
N PHE A 31 0.01 17.19 11.14
CA PHE A 31 0.57 17.06 12.48
C PHE A 31 -0.02 18.03 13.47
N GLY A 32 -0.15 19.30 13.06
CA GLY A 32 -0.74 20.32 13.91
C GLY A 32 -2.21 20.06 14.16
N LEU A 33 -2.93 19.53 13.16
CA LEU A 33 -4.33 19.14 13.29
C LEU A 33 -4.50 18.00 14.30
N LEU A 34 -3.69 16.94 14.21
CA LEU A 34 -3.72 15.83 15.17
C LEU A 34 -3.37 16.29 16.59
N LEU A 35 -2.30 17.09 16.75
CA LEU A 35 -1.88 17.63 18.04
C LEU A 35 -2.96 18.50 18.68
N VAL A 36 -3.48 19.48 17.93
CA VAL A 36 -4.50 20.37 18.46
C VAL A 36 -5.79 19.59 18.75
N GLY A 37 -6.17 18.64 17.90
CA GLY A 37 -7.27 17.71 18.14
C GLY A 37 -7.11 16.98 19.47
N ALA A 38 -5.93 16.41 19.74
CA ALA A 38 -5.63 15.74 21.01
C ALA A 38 -5.74 16.68 22.21
N LEU A 39 -5.34 17.95 22.06
CA LEU A 39 -5.46 18.93 23.14
C LEU A 39 -6.90 19.35 23.42
N ILE A 40 -7.71 19.58 22.39
CA ILE A 40 -9.10 20.07 22.54
C ILE A 40 -10.11 18.96 22.82
N GLY A 41 -9.74 17.70 22.55
CA GLY A 41 -10.60 16.54 22.72
C GLY A 41 -10.98 16.23 24.17
N PRO A 42 -11.92 15.28 24.37
CA PRO A 42 -12.47 14.93 25.68
C PRO A 42 -11.42 14.39 26.66
N ASN A 43 -10.36 13.77 26.16
CA ASN A 43 -9.28 13.20 26.98
C ASN A 43 -8.25 14.23 27.47
N SER A 44 -8.44 15.51 27.18
CA SER A 44 -7.54 16.61 27.54
C SER A 44 -8.31 17.83 28.05
N LEU A 45 -8.44 18.91 27.26
CA LEU A 45 -9.13 20.13 27.69
C LEU A 45 -10.65 20.00 27.64
N ASN A 46 -11.17 18.94 27.00
CA ASN A 46 -12.60 18.65 26.88
C ASN A 46 -13.42 19.83 26.33
N LEU A 47 -12.84 20.59 25.40
CA LEU A 47 -13.48 21.71 24.72
C LEU A 47 -14.44 21.23 23.64
N VAL A 48 -14.14 20.06 23.06
CA VAL A 48 -14.91 19.43 21.99
C VAL A 48 -15.25 18.01 22.44
N GLN A 49 -16.53 17.72 22.61
CA GLN A 49 -17.01 16.38 22.96
C GLN A 49 -17.17 15.51 21.73
N ASP A 50 -16.98 14.20 21.91
CA ASP A 50 -17.20 13.19 20.86
C ASP A 50 -18.69 13.02 20.56
N GLY A 51 -19.21 13.92 19.73
CA GLY A 51 -20.59 13.93 19.26
C GLY A 51 -20.75 13.32 17.87
N ASN A 52 -21.97 12.88 17.55
CA ASN A 52 -22.33 12.30 16.25
C ASN A 52 -21.91 13.18 15.05
N MET A 53 -22.02 14.51 15.18
CA MET A 53 -21.60 15.44 14.13
C MET A 53 -20.10 15.33 13.82
N ILE A 54 -19.24 15.23 14.84
CA ILE A 54 -17.79 15.16 14.67
C ILE A 54 -17.38 13.85 14.02
N ARG A 55 -18.02 12.74 14.44
CA ARG A 55 -17.85 11.42 13.82
C ARG A 55 -18.24 11.43 12.36
N MET A 56 -19.41 11.97 12.02
CA MET A 56 -19.84 12.11 10.62
C MET A 56 -18.86 12.95 9.81
N MET A 57 -18.42 14.10 10.33
CA MET A 57 -17.45 14.94 9.62
C MET A 57 -16.10 14.25 9.43
N ALA A 58 -15.65 13.45 10.41
CA ALA A 58 -14.45 12.63 10.27
C ALA A 58 -14.61 11.57 9.17
N GLU A 59 -15.75 10.89 9.12
CA GLU A 59 -16.06 9.92 8.05
C GLU A 59 -16.08 10.57 6.67
N PHE A 60 -16.73 11.74 6.52
CA PHE A 60 -16.70 12.50 5.27
C PHE A 60 -15.28 12.94 4.89
N GLY A 61 -14.46 13.33 5.87
CA GLY A 61 -13.06 13.61 5.65
C GLY A 61 -12.26 12.41 5.17
N ALA A 62 -12.44 11.24 5.78
CA ALA A 62 -11.83 9.99 5.31
C ALA A 62 -12.25 9.63 3.87
N ILE A 63 -13.53 9.81 3.54
CA ILE A 63 -14.08 9.63 2.19
C ILE A 63 -13.38 10.57 1.20
N LEU A 64 -13.28 11.86 1.52
CA LEU A 64 -12.68 12.84 0.60
C LEU A 64 -11.16 12.69 0.46
N ILE A 65 -10.46 12.27 1.52
CA ILE A 65 -9.04 11.90 1.44
C ILE A 65 -8.87 10.79 0.41
N LEU A 66 -9.57 9.67 0.58
CA LEU A 66 -9.46 8.53 -0.35
C LEU A 66 -9.95 8.87 -1.76
N PHE A 67 -10.92 9.76 -1.89
CA PHE A 67 -11.37 10.27 -3.19
C PHE A 67 -10.30 11.09 -3.92
N ILE A 68 -9.64 12.04 -3.26
CA ILE A 68 -8.52 12.80 -3.87
C ILE A 68 -7.41 11.87 -4.28
N ILE A 69 -7.07 10.92 -3.42
CA ILE A 69 -6.09 9.89 -3.75
C ILE A 69 -6.53 9.14 -5.01
N GLY A 70 -7.79 8.69 -5.07
CA GLY A 70 -8.39 8.11 -6.26
C GLY A 70 -8.25 8.98 -7.51
N LEU A 71 -8.40 10.31 -7.39
CA LEU A 71 -8.21 11.26 -8.51
C LEU A 71 -6.76 11.34 -9.01
N GLU A 72 -5.79 11.16 -8.13
CA GLU A 72 -4.38 11.09 -8.51
C GLU A 72 -4.09 9.80 -9.31
N PHE A 73 -4.84 8.74 -9.01
CA PHE A 73 -4.78 7.44 -9.66
C PHE A 73 -5.57 7.35 -10.97
N ASP A 74 -4.85 7.61 -12.06
CA ASP A 74 -5.22 7.12 -13.37
C ASP A 74 -4.59 5.73 -13.59
N VAL A 75 -5.41 4.73 -13.95
CA VAL A 75 -4.97 3.37 -14.31
C VAL A 75 -3.88 3.39 -15.38
N SER A 76 -3.90 4.39 -16.27
CA SER A 76 -2.87 4.59 -17.29
C SER A 76 -1.54 5.10 -16.72
N LYS A 77 -1.56 5.90 -15.63
CA LYS A 77 -0.37 6.35 -14.89
C LYS A 77 0.24 5.23 -14.07
N LEU A 78 -0.57 4.34 -13.48
CA LEU A 78 -0.12 3.13 -12.78
C LEU A 78 0.80 2.28 -13.66
N MET A 79 0.45 2.13 -14.93
CA MET A 79 1.29 1.43 -15.92
C MET A 79 2.64 2.10 -16.19
N ARG A 80 2.81 3.37 -15.81
CA ARG A 80 4.05 4.15 -15.99
C ARG A 80 4.95 4.14 -14.75
N LEU A 81 4.48 3.64 -13.60
CA LEU A 81 5.24 3.62 -12.34
C LEU A 81 6.48 2.71 -12.38
N GLY A 82 6.67 1.94 -13.46
CA GLY A 82 7.82 1.06 -13.65
C GLY A 82 7.71 -0.22 -12.83
N ALA A 83 8.09 -1.36 -13.43
CA ALA A 83 8.05 -2.66 -12.74
C ALA A 83 8.95 -2.67 -11.48
N ARG A 84 10.03 -1.88 -11.49
CA ARG A 84 10.95 -1.71 -10.37
C ARG A 84 10.25 -1.15 -9.13
N SER A 85 9.50 -0.04 -9.27
CA SER A 85 8.82 0.62 -8.14
C SER A 85 7.71 -0.26 -7.55
N ILE A 86 6.97 -0.96 -8.41
CA ILE A 86 5.92 -1.91 -7.98
C ILE A 86 6.54 -3.02 -7.12
N LEU A 87 7.64 -3.62 -7.58
CA LEU A 87 8.30 -4.69 -6.83
C LEU A 87 8.86 -4.17 -5.50
N ILE A 88 9.51 -3.00 -5.48
CA ILE A 88 10.03 -2.40 -4.25
C ILE A 88 8.88 -2.12 -3.26
N GLY A 89 7.77 -1.52 -3.70
CA GLY A 89 6.62 -1.23 -2.85
C GLY A 89 5.98 -2.48 -2.24
N LEU A 90 5.76 -3.52 -3.05
CA LEU A 90 5.22 -4.79 -2.58
C LEU A 90 6.15 -5.48 -1.56
N LEU A 91 7.45 -5.60 -1.90
CA LEU A 91 8.42 -6.22 -1.01
C LEU A 91 8.57 -5.44 0.29
N LYS A 92 8.62 -4.11 0.22
CA LYS A 92 8.72 -3.27 1.41
C LYS A 92 7.49 -3.39 2.30
N PHE A 93 6.29 -3.31 1.73
CA PHE A 93 5.05 -3.48 2.50
C PHE A 93 5.06 -4.82 3.22
N SER A 94 5.38 -5.90 2.51
CA SER A 94 5.47 -7.24 3.08
C SER A 94 6.50 -7.34 4.22
N ILE A 95 7.74 -6.89 4.00
CA ILE A 95 8.82 -6.97 5.01
C ILE A 95 8.43 -6.21 6.28
N VAL A 96 7.94 -4.98 6.16
CA VAL A 96 7.57 -4.16 7.32
C VAL A 96 6.37 -4.78 8.04
N LEU A 97 5.39 -5.32 7.31
CA LEU A 97 4.22 -5.99 7.87
C LEU A 97 4.62 -7.17 8.72
N PHE A 98 5.47 -8.03 8.17
CA PHE A 98 5.90 -9.24 8.86
C PHE A 98 6.75 -8.93 10.09
N LEU A 99 7.68 -7.97 10.00
CA LEU A 99 8.47 -7.54 11.16
C LEU A 99 7.59 -6.92 12.25
N GLY A 100 6.61 -6.08 11.89
CA GLY A 100 5.66 -5.50 12.84
C GLY A 100 4.75 -6.55 13.48
N TYR A 101 4.25 -7.50 12.69
CA TYR A 101 3.42 -8.63 13.14
C TYR A 101 4.17 -9.50 14.15
N GLU A 102 5.35 -10.00 13.78
CA GLU A 102 6.14 -10.88 14.64
C GLU A 102 6.60 -10.16 15.92
N THR A 103 7.04 -8.90 15.82
CA THR A 103 7.42 -8.10 17.00
C THR A 103 6.24 -7.98 17.97
N THR A 104 5.04 -7.75 17.45
CA THR A 104 3.83 -7.62 18.27
C THR A 104 3.44 -8.95 18.94
N LEU A 105 3.60 -10.08 18.24
CA LEU A 105 3.40 -11.40 18.84
C LEU A 105 4.42 -11.71 19.94
N ILE A 106 5.69 -11.37 19.73
CA ILE A 106 6.76 -11.56 20.72
C ILE A 106 6.48 -10.74 22.00
N LEU A 107 5.84 -9.57 21.86
CA LEU A 107 5.37 -8.76 22.99
C LEU A 107 4.14 -9.35 23.71
N GLY A 108 3.62 -10.50 23.26
CA GLY A 108 2.52 -11.23 23.92
C GLY A 108 1.11 -10.82 23.47
N PHE A 109 0.98 -10.00 22.43
CA PHE A 109 -0.33 -9.60 21.91
C PHE A 109 -0.96 -10.67 21.01
N SER A 110 -2.29 -10.59 20.85
CA SER A 110 -3.03 -11.50 19.98
C SER A 110 -2.65 -11.34 18.50
N THR A 111 -2.87 -12.39 17.71
CA THR A 111 -2.68 -12.37 16.25
C THR A 111 -3.49 -11.26 15.55
N LYS A 112 -4.65 -10.89 16.12
CA LYS A 112 -5.47 -9.79 15.64
C LYS A 112 -4.77 -8.44 15.81
N VAL A 113 -4.32 -8.14 17.02
CA VAL A 113 -3.56 -6.92 17.31
C VAL A 113 -2.28 -6.88 16.46
N ALA A 114 -1.57 -8.00 16.37
CA ALA A 114 -0.35 -8.13 15.57
C ALA A 114 -0.58 -7.82 14.08
N LEU A 115 -1.67 -8.32 13.48
CA LEU A 115 -1.96 -8.04 12.07
C LEU A 115 -2.26 -6.56 11.85
N PHE A 116 -3.10 -5.95 12.69
CA PHE A 116 -3.39 -4.52 12.60
C PHE A 116 -2.11 -3.69 12.73
N ILE A 117 -1.29 -3.95 13.75
CA ILE A 117 -0.03 -3.22 13.95
C ILE A 117 0.91 -3.44 12.76
N GLY A 118 1.10 -4.67 12.28
CA GLY A 118 1.92 -4.96 11.10
C GLY A 118 1.49 -4.14 9.88
N VAL A 119 0.19 -4.10 9.57
CA VAL A 119 -0.32 -3.30 8.46
C VAL A 119 -0.14 -1.80 8.70
N ILE A 120 -0.49 -1.31 9.90
CA ILE A 120 -0.36 0.10 10.29
C ILE A 120 1.08 0.61 10.10
N LEU A 121 2.09 -0.15 10.52
CA LEU A 121 3.49 0.26 10.38
C LEU A 121 3.99 0.23 8.94
N SER A 122 3.29 -0.49 8.05
CA SER A 122 3.73 -0.75 6.68
C SER A 122 3.47 0.39 5.71
N PHE A 123 2.60 1.35 6.04
CA PHE A 123 2.35 2.52 5.21
C PHE A 123 3.29 3.66 5.54
N SER A 124 3.67 4.43 4.53
CA SER A 124 4.42 5.67 4.68
C SER A 124 3.54 6.85 4.26
N SER A 125 3.84 8.07 4.74
CA SER A 125 3.03 9.23 4.37
C SER A 125 3.54 9.93 3.11
N THR A 126 2.78 9.92 2.03
CA THR A 126 3.14 10.63 0.79
C THR A 126 3.25 12.15 1.02
N VAL A 127 2.25 12.74 1.69
CA VAL A 127 2.18 14.19 1.94
C VAL A 127 3.36 14.66 2.79
N VAL A 128 3.71 13.90 3.84
CA VAL A 128 4.79 14.28 4.74
C VAL A 128 6.14 14.19 4.04
N VAL A 129 6.35 13.10 3.29
CA VAL A 129 7.61 12.88 2.61
C VAL A 129 7.88 13.97 1.58
N ILE A 130 6.90 14.29 0.72
CA ILE A 130 7.05 15.33 -0.29
C ILE A 130 7.32 16.70 0.35
N LYS A 131 6.51 17.11 1.33
CA LYS A 131 6.65 18.44 1.96
C LYS A 131 7.98 18.61 2.68
N VAL A 132 8.43 17.59 3.42
CA VAL A 132 9.72 17.67 4.12
C VAL A 132 10.86 17.74 3.10
N LEU A 133 10.81 16.97 2.01
CA LEU A 133 11.84 17.02 0.97
C LEU A 133 11.85 18.34 0.21
N GLU A 134 10.70 18.96 -0.07
CA GLU A 134 10.61 20.29 -0.66
C GLU A 134 11.20 21.36 0.26
N GLN A 135 10.83 21.35 1.55
CA GLN A 135 11.33 22.30 2.54
C GLN A 135 12.84 22.19 2.80
N LYS A 136 13.40 21.00 2.57
CA LYS A 136 14.84 20.73 2.69
C LYS A 136 15.58 20.90 1.36
N GLU A 137 14.90 21.36 0.31
CA GLU A 137 15.44 21.51 -1.06
C GLU A 137 16.00 20.20 -1.65
N MET A 138 15.56 19.06 -1.13
CA MET A 138 15.99 17.73 -1.51
C MET A 138 15.02 17.02 -2.47
N PHE A 139 13.93 17.67 -2.88
CA PHE A 139 12.96 17.08 -3.81
C PHE A 139 13.55 16.75 -5.19
N ARG A 140 14.62 17.45 -5.61
CA ARG A 140 15.28 17.25 -6.91
C ARG A 140 16.32 16.13 -6.92
N ARG A 141 16.51 15.39 -5.82
CA ARG A 141 17.49 14.29 -5.80
C ARG A 141 17.03 13.13 -6.69
N LYS A 142 17.99 12.33 -7.16
CA LYS A 142 17.76 11.24 -8.13
C LYS A 142 16.92 10.09 -7.56
N GLU A 143 16.88 9.95 -6.24
CA GLU A 143 16.15 8.89 -5.54
C GLU A 143 14.65 9.20 -5.48
N VAL A 144 14.28 10.49 -5.39
CA VAL A 144 12.92 10.94 -5.10
C VAL A 144 11.87 10.42 -6.08
N PRO A 145 12.08 10.41 -7.41
CA PRO A 145 11.09 9.88 -8.34
C PRO A 145 10.74 8.40 -8.07
N LEU A 146 11.73 7.59 -7.71
CA LEU A 146 11.50 6.18 -7.35
C LEU A 146 10.73 6.07 -6.04
N LEU A 147 11.10 6.86 -5.02
CA LEU A 147 10.42 6.85 -3.72
C LEU A 147 8.97 7.30 -3.84
N VAL A 148 8.70 8.35 -4.62
CA VAL A 148 7.32 8.82 -4.91
C VAL A 148 6.54 7.72 -5.63
N ALA A 149 7.13 7.03 -6.60
CA ALA A 149 6.46 5.91 -7.25
C ALA A 149 6.15 4.76 -6.28
N VAL A 150 7.04 4.47 -5.33
CA VAL A 150 6.81 3.46 -4.28
C VAL A 150 5.69 3.90 -3.32
N LEU A 151 5.67 5.17 -2.89
CA LEU A 151 4.61 5.74 -2.05
C LEU A 151 3.23 5.60 -2.70
N ILE A 152 3.14 5.92 -3.99
CA ILE A 152 1.92 5.74 -4.78
C ILE A 152 1.45 4.27 -4.79
N ILE A 153 2.37 3.30 -4.87
CA ILE A 153 2.00 1.88 -4.78
C ILE A 153 1.52 1.51 -3.37
N GLU A 154 2.13 2.07 -2.32
CA GLU A 154 1.69 1.85 -0.93
C GLU A 154 0.28 2.37 -0.69
N ASP A 155 -0.08 3.52 -1.25
CA ASP A 155 -1.42 4.10 -1.11
C ASP A 155 -2.49 3.16 -1.71
N ILE A 156 -2.19 2.48 -2.82
CA ILE A 156 -3.09 1.44 -3.37
C ILE A 156 -3.20 0.25 -2.43
N ILE A 157 -2.07 -0.23 -1.90
CA ILE A 157 -2.05 -1.34 -0.95
C ILE A 157 -2.84 -0.96 0.31
N ALA A 158 -2.78 0.29 0.75
CA ALA A 158 -3.53 0.80 1.88
C ALA A 158 -5.04 0.72 1.66
N VAL A 159 -5.52 1.10 0.49
CA VAL A 159 -6.93 0.96 0.12
C VAL A 159 -7.37 -0.50 0.10
N LEU A 160 -6.53 -1.40 -0.45
CA LEU A 160 -6.81 -2.84 -0.46
C LEU A 160 -6.86 -3.40 0.98
N ALA A 161 -5.94 -2.99 1.84
CA ALA A 161 -5.91 -3.41 3.24
C ALA A 161 -7.12 -2.89 4.03
N LEU A 162 -7.51 -1.63 3.83
CA LEU A 162 -8.73 -1.05 4.41
C LEU A 162 -9.96 -1.83 3.97
N THR A 163 -10.08 -2.10 2.66
CA THR A 163 -11.17 -2.88 2.09
C THR A 163 -11.24 -4.28 2.72
N PHE A 164 -10.08 -4.92 2.92
CA PHE A 164 -9.97 -6.20 3.60
C PHE A 164 -10.48 -6.12 5.04
N PHE A 165 -9.97 -5.21 5.87
CA PHE A 165 -10.37 -5.12 7.28
C PHE A 165 -11.83 -4.75 7.47
N SER A 166 -12.35 -3.83 6.66
CA SER A 166 -13.75 -3.41 6.74
C SER A 166 -14.72 -4.51 6.32
N GLY A 167 -14.35 -5.31 5.33
CA GLY A 167 -15.17 -6.42 4.85
C GLY A 167 -15.26 -7.61 5.81
N ILE A 168 -14.38 -7.67 6.82
CA ILE A 168 -14.43 -8.69 7.85
C ILE A 168 -15.45 -8.26 8.90
N LYS A 169 -16.62 -8.90 8.88
CA LYS A 169 -17.61 -8.76 9.94
C LYS A 169 -17.16 -9.55 11.17
N ASN A 170 -17.41 -9.03 12.37
CA ASN A 170 -17.17 -9.71 13.65
C ASN A 170 -18.12 -10.90 13.89
N SER A 171 -18.62 -11.53 12.83
CA SER A 171 -19.63 -12.58 12.88
C SER A 171 -18.97 -13.95 12.93
N THR A 172 -19.52 -14.85 13.74
CA THR A 172 -19.19 -16.29 13.83
C THR A 172 -19.40 -17.09 12.53
N ILE A 173 -19.72 -16.42 11.43
CA ILE A 173 -19.95 -17.02 10.13
C ILE A 173 -18.58 -17.41 9.55
N GLY A 174 -18.42 -18.69 9.21
CA GLY A 174 -17.14 -19.31 8.88
C GLY A 174 -16.33 -18.58 7.79
N ILE A 175 -15.02 -18.78 7.81
CA ILE A 175 -14.03 -18.06 7.00
C ILE A 175 -14.32 -18.01 5.50
N LEU A 176 -14.85 -19.09 4.92
CA LEU A 176 -15.23 -19.11 3.50
C LEU A 176 -16.21 -17.97 3.18
N SER A 177 -17.20 -17.74 4.04
CA SER A 177 -18.21 -16.71 3.83
C SER A 177 -17.64 -15.29 3.86
N THR A 178 -16.59 -15.05 4.66
CA THR A 178 -15.96 -13.73 4.78
C THR A 178 -15.11 -13.42 3.54
N PHE A 179 -14.30 -14.37 3.08
CA PHE A 179 -13.56 -14.22 1.82
C PHE A 179 -14.49 -14.13 0.61
N GLU A 180 -15.55 -14.93 0.56
CA GLU A 180 -16.58 -14.83 -0.47
C GLU A 180 -17.22 -13.44 -0.49
N ASN A 181 -17.60 -12.90 0.67
CA ASN A 181 -18.21 -11.57 0.77
C ASN A 181 -17.25 -10.44 0.37
N ILE A 182 -15.96 -10.54 0.73
CA ILE A 182 -14.96 -9.53 0.33
C ILE A 182 -14.73 -9.57 -1.19
N ILE A 183 -14.50 -10.75 -1.75
CA ILE A 183 -14.28 -10.91 -3.20
C ILE A 183 -15.51 -10.42 -3.98
N PHE A 184 -16.71 -10.71 -3.50
CA PHE A 184 -17.95 -10.20 -4.07
C PHE A 184 -18.05 -8.69 -4.05
N SER A 185 -17.81 -8.11 -2.88
CA SER A 185 -17.96 -6.68 -2.68
C SER A 185 -16.98 -5.91 -3.55
N ILE A 186 -15.74 -6.40 -3.66
CA ILE A 186 -14.74 -5.89 -4.60
C ILE A 186 -15.23 -6.06 -6.04
N ALA A 187 -15.74 -7.23 -6.43
CA ALA A 187 -16.17 -7.47 -7.80
C ALA A 187 -17.38 -6.60 -8.21
N ILE A 188 -18.37 -6.40 -7.34
CA ILE A 188 -19.49 -5.48 -7.59
C ILE A 188 -18.97 -4.05 -7.69
N LEU A 189 -18.09 -3.62 -6.79
CA LEU A 189 -17.52 -2.27 -6.86
C LEU A 189 -16.73 -2.05 -8.16
N VAL A 190 -16.00 -3.06 -8.63
CA VAL A 190 -15.31 -3.03 -9.93
C VAL A 190 -16.32 -3.00 -11.09
N LEU A 191 -17.41 -3.76 -11.01
CA LEU A 191 -18.47 -3.70 -12.02
C LEU A 191 -19.13 -2.31 -12.06
N ALA A 192 -19.47 -1.76 -10.89
CA ALA A 192 -20.00 -0.41 -10.74
C ALA A 192 -19.02 0.64 -11.30
N TYR A 193 -17.72 0.48 -11.03
CA TYR A 193 -16.66 1.28 -11.64
C TYR A 193 -16.75 1.29 -13.18
N PHE A 194 -16.83 0.13 -13.83
CA PHE A 194 -16.92 0.06 -15.29
C PHE A 194 -18.23 0.62 -15.84
N ILE A 195 -19.36 0.37 -15.18
CA ILE A 195 -20.67 0.87 -15.58
C ILE A 195 -20.68 2.40 -15.51
N VAL A 196 -20.28 2.98 -14.37
CA VAL A 196 -20.26 4.43 -14.19
C VAL A 196 -19.24 5.08 -15.12
N MET A 197 -18.06 4.49 -15.30
CA MET A 197 -17.10 4.99 -16.28
C MET A 197 -17.70 5.05 -17.71
N LYS A 198 -18.47 4.04 -18.12
CA LYS A 198 -19.15 4.03 -19.42
C LYS A 198 -20.28 5.05 -19.50
N LEU A 199 -21.10 5.16 -18.44
CA LEU A 199 -22.18 6.14 -18.34
C LEU A 199 -21.66 7.56 -18.37
N LEU A 200 -20.59 7.88 -17.63
CA LEU A 200 -19.98 9.21 -17.63
C LEU A 200 -19.38 9.56 -18.98
N LYS A 201 -18.65 8.63 -19.64
CA LYS A 201 -18.15 8.88 -21.00
C LYS A 201 -19.26 9.18 -22.02
N PHE A 202 -20.43 8.59 -21.85
CA PHE A 202 -21.59 8.85 -22.70
C PHE A 202 -22.32 10.16 -22.30
N GLY A 203 -22.53 10.38 -21.01
CA GLY A 203 -23.27 11.51 -20.46
C GLY A 203 -22.51 12.84 -20.46
N ILE A 204 -21.17 12.82 -20.41
CA ILE A 204 -20.32 14.02 -20.47
C ILE A 204 -20.58 14.81 -21.75
N ASN A 205 -20.75 14.15 -22.90
CA ASN A 205 -21.05 14.82 -24.18
C ASN A 205 -22.44 15.49 -24.20
N VAL A 206 -23.34 15.12 -23.28
CA VAL A 206 -24.73 15.61 -23.24
C VAL A 206 -24.92 16.66 -22.12
N ILE A 207 -24.25 16.49 -20.99
CA ILE A 207 -24.47 17.28 -19.76
C ILE A 207 -23.40 18.38 -19.59
N LEU A 208 -22.17 18.15 -20.08
CA LEU A 208 -21.02 18.99 -19.79
C LEU A 208 -20.45 19.53 -21.10
N ASN A 209 -21.08 20.58 -21.63
CA ASN A 209 -20.39 21.45 -22.59
C ASN A 209 -19.14 22.03 -21.91
N ASN A 210 -18.08 22.29 -22.69
CA ASN A 210 -16.71 22.67 -22.26
C ASN A 210 -16.58 23.89 -21.29
N ASN A 211 -17.67 24.49 -20.83
CA ASN A 211 -17.72 25.67 -19.95
C ASN A 211 -18.48 25.40 -18.64
N SER A 212 -18.43 24.19 -18.10
CA SER A 212 -19.13 23.86 -16.85
C SER A 212 -18.44 24.55 -15.67
N ASP A 213 -19.22 25.24 -14.83
CA ASP A 213 -18.72 25.91 -13.63
C ASP A 213 -18.02 24.92 -12.68
N ASP A 214 -16.92 25.33 -12.05
CA ASP A 214 -16.18 24.55 -11.06
C ASP A 214 -17.13 24.07 -9.94
N SER A 215 -18.16 24.84 -9.61
CA SER A 215 -19.21 24.44 -8.66
C SER A 215 -19.96 23.17 -9.10
N VAL A 216 -20.37 23.10 -10.36
CA VAL A 216 -21.09 21.96 -10.94
C VAL A 216 -20.19 20.72 -10.98
N LEU A 217 -18.93 20.89 -11.39
CA LEU A 217 -17.94 19.80 -11.41
C LEU A 217 -17.65 19.27 -9.99
N ALA A 218 -17.58 20.15 -9.00
CA ALA A 218 -17.41 19.76 -7.60
C ALA A 218 -18.62 18.98 -7.08
N PHE A 219 -19.85 19.45 -7.32
CA PHE A 219 -21.06 18.73 -6.90
C PHE A 219 -21.20 17.38 -7.59
N LEU A 220 -20.88 17.28 -8.88
CA LEU A 220 -20.87 16.01 -9.59
C LEU A 220 -19.83 15.05 -8.99
N SER A 221 -18.62 15.56 -8.71
CA SER A 221 -17.55 14.78 -8.05
C SER A 221 -17.97 14.26 -6.68
N LEU A 222 -18.53 15.12 -5.84
CA LEU A 222 -19.05 14.79 -4.51
C LEU A 222 -20.19 13.78 -4.60
N GLY A 223 -21.12 13.97 -5.53
CA GLY A 223 -22.25 13.06 -5.74
C GLY A 223 -21.81 11.66 -6.15
N ILE A 224 -20.89 11.56 -7.11
CA ILE A 224 -20.31 10.26 -7.51
C ILE A 224 -19.55 9.62 -6.35
N GLY A 225 -18.73 10.41 -5.63
CA GLY A 225 -18.01 9.96 -4.44
C GLY A 225 -18.94 9.38 -3.38
N ALA A 226 -20.01 10.10 -3.04
CA ALA A 226 -21.01 9.67 -2.07
C ALA A 226 -21.78 8.42 -2.52
N LEU A 227 -22.17 8.32 -3.79
CA LEU A 227 -22.86 7.15 -4.33
C LEU A 227 -21.98 5.90 -4.27
N PHE A 228 -20.72 5.97 -4.70
CA PHE A 228 -19.81 4.84 -4.58
C PHE A 228 -19.54 4.48 -3.11
N SER A 229 -19.41 5.48 -2.24
CA SER A 229 -19.24 5.26 -0.79
C SER A 229 -20.44 4.53 -0.19
N TYR A 230 -21.66 4.93 -0.59
CA TYR A 230 -22.90 4.24 -0.22
C TYR A 230 -22.92 2.80 -0.75
N PHE A 231 -22.60 2.57 -2.02
CA PHE A 231 -22.53 1.23 -2.59
C PHE A 231 -21.51 0.36 -1.84
N ALA A 232 -20.32 0.88 -1.56
CA ALA A 232 -19.31 0.16 -0.77
C ALA A 232 -19.83 -0.21 0.62
N SER A 233 -20.43 0.75 1.32
CA SER A 233 -21.03 0.53 2.64
C SER A 233 -22.16 -0.51 2.61
N SER A 234 -23.00 -0.50 1.58
CA SER A 234 -24.11 -1.45 1.40
C SER A 234 -23.61 -2.89 1.20
N LEU A 235 -22.40 -3.04 0.66
CA LEU A 235 -21.72 -4.31 0.48
C LEU A 235 -20.93 -4.74 1.75
N GLY A 236 -20.92 -3.90 2.78
CA GLY A 236 -20.19 -4.14 4.02
C GLY A 236 -18.70 -3.80 3.93
N LEU A 237 -18.29 -2.98 2.95
CA LEU A 237 -16.94 -2.43 2.85
C LEU A 237 -16.88 -1.02 3.45
N ALA A 238 -15.67 -0.50 3.66
CA ALA A 238 -15.48 0.88 4.08
C ALA A 238 -16.04 1.85 3.02
N PRO A 239 -16.80 2.89 3.42
CA PRO A 239 -17.24 3.94 2.50
C PRO A 239 -16.08 4.58 1.72
N SER A 240 -14.94 4.74 2.40
CA SER A 240 -13.73 5.34 1.82
C SER A 240 -13.15 4.51 0.65
N ALA A 241 -13.31 3.18 0.64
CA ALA A 241 -12.91 2.34 -0.50
C ALA A 241 -13.75 2.63 -1.76
N GLY A 242 -15.05 2.88 -1.58
CA GLY A 242 -15.92 3.36 -2.66
C GLY A 242 -15.48 4.74 -3.16
N ALA A 243 -15.17 5.66 -2.24
CA ALA A 243 -14.68 6.99 -2.56
C ALA A 243 -13.41 6.97 -3.42
N PHE A 244 -12.45 6.09 -3.09
CA PHE A 244 -11.25 5.88 -3.91
C PHE A 244 -11.57 5.47 -5.35
N LEU A 245 -12.47 4.50 -5.53
CA LEU A 245 -12.87 4.06 -6.86
C LEU A 245 -13.58 5.18 -7.64
N ALA A 246 -14.45 5.94 -6.99
CA ALA A 246 -15.09 7.11 -7.59
C ALA A 246 -14.07 8.15 -8.07
N GLY A 247 -13.06 8.45 -7.24
CA GLY A 247 -11.96 9.34 -7.63
C GLY A 247 -11.24 8.81 -8.87
N SER A 248 -10.94 7.51 -8.93
CA SER A 248 -10.25 6.90 -10.07
C SER A 248 -11.10 6.87 -11.36
N VAL A 249 -12.43 6.74 -11.24
CA VAL A 249 -13.35 6.90 -12.37
C VAL A 249 -13.22 8.30 -12.96
N ILE A 250 -13.22 9.34 -12.12
CA ILE A 250 -13.10 10.73 -12.56
C ILE A 250 -11.70 11.02 -13.10
N ALA A 251 -10.65 10.44 -12.50
CA ALA A 251 -9.27 10.52 -13.00
C ALA A 251 -9.12 10.02 -14.44
N SER A 252 -9.99 9.08 -14.84
CA SER A 252 -10.00 8.46 -16.17
C SER A 252 -10.79 9.27 -17.22
N MET A 253 -11.36 10.43 -16.85
CA MET A 253 -12.12 11.31 -17.74
C MET A 253 -11.19 12.30 -18.48
N PRO A 254 -11.56 12.77 -19.71
CA PRO A 254 -10.74 13.72 -20.47
C PRO A 254 -10.42 15.02 -19.71
N ASN A 255 -11.37 15.54 -18.93
CA ASN A 255 -11.25 16.79 -18.18
C ASN A 255 -10.86 16.56 -16.70
N ALA A 256 -10.25 15.42 -16.35
CA ALA A 256 -9.95 15.05 -14.95
C ALA A 256 -9.26 16.16 -14.13
N LYS A 257 -8.43 17.00 -14.76
CA LYS A 257 -7.76 18.14 -14.10
C LYS A 257 -8.74 19.20 -13.60
N GLU A 258 -9.81 19.47 -14.34
CA GLU A 258 -10.84 20.46 -13.97
C GLU A 258 -11.62 19.97 -12.75
N TYR A 259 -12.04 18.70 -12.77
CA TYR A 259 -12.67 18.06 -11.61
C TYR A 259 -11.77 18.09 -10.37
N GLY A 260 -10.49 17.75 -10.55
CA GLY A 260 -9.49 17.80 -9.48
C GLY A 260 -9.35 19.20 -8.89
N ARG A 261 -9.28 20.24 -9.73
CA ARG A 261 -9.23 21.64 -9.27
C ARG A 261 -10.50 22.03 -8.52
N ALA A 262 -11.66 21.67 -9.05
CA ALA A 262 -12.96 22.00 -8.48
C ALA A 262 -13.18 21.39 -7.09
N ILE A 263 -12.77 20.13 -6.88
CA ILE A 263 -12.98 19.43 -5.61
C ILE A 263 -11.92 19.73 -4.55
N HIS A 264 -10.72 20.15 -4.97
CA HIS A 264 -9.56 20.30 -4.09
C HIS A 264 -9.82 21.18 -2.84
N PRO A 265 -10.47 22.36 -2.92
CA PRO A 265 -10.75 23.17 -1.73
C PRO A 265 -11.61 22.44 -0.68
N TYR A 266 -12.61 21.69 -1.13
CA TYR A 266 -13.48 20.90 -0.25
C TYR A 266 -12.71 19.76 0.41
N ALA A 267 -11.91 19.05 -0.37
CA ALA A 267 -11.09 17.98 0.17
C ALA A 267 -10.11 18.48 1.23
N LEU A 268 -9.48 19.66 1.06
CA LEU A 268 -8.61 20.24 2.09
C LEU A 268 -9.36 20.51 3.40
N ILE A 269 -10.57 21.07 3.34
CA ILE A 269 -11.38 21.35 4.54
C ILE A 269 -11.73 20.05 5.26
N PHE A 270 -12.30 19.09 4.55
CA PHE A 270 -12.75 17.83 5.14
C PHE A 270 -11.60 16.92 5.59
N THR A 271 -10.49 16.91 4.85
CA THR A 271 -9.24 16.26 5.30
C THR A 271 -8.76 16.86 6.62
N SER A 272 -8.84 18.20 6.74
CA SER A 272 -8.45 18.88 7.98
C SER A 272 -9.36 18.51 9.14
N ILE A 273 -10.67 18.44 8.90
CA ILE A 273 -11.65 17.99 9.90
C ILE A 273 -11.39 16.54 10.31
N PHE A 274 -11.10 15.63 9.37
CA PHE A 274 -10.77 14.24 9.71
C PHE A 274 -9.60 14.16 10.68
N PHE A 275 -8.48 14.82 10.39
CA PHE A 275 -7.30 14.72 11.24
C PHE A 275 -7.50 15.36 12.62
N ILE A 276 -8.16 16.51 12.71
CA ILE A 276 -8.43 17.11 14.01
C ILE A 276 -9.43 16.27 14.82
N SER A 277 -10.47 15.72 14.18
CA SER A 277 -11.42 14.81 14.83
C SER A 277 -10.73 13.53 15.30
N MET A 278 -9.87 12.92 14.51
CA MET A 278 -9.09 11.77 14.94
C MET A 278 -8.12 12.12 16.07
N GLY A 279 -7.58 13.34 16.08
CA GLY A 279 -6.82 13.88 17.19
C GLY A 279 -7.64 13.88 18.49
N THR A 280 -8.93 14.23 18.45
CA THR A 280 -9.77 14.24 19.67
C THR A 280 -9.93 12.86 20.32
N LEU A 281 -9.74 11.77 19.56
CA LEU A 281 -9.81 10.41 20.09
C LEU A 281 -8.54 10.01 20.88
N VAL A 282 -7.44 10.75 20.72
CA VAL A 282 -6.16 10.44 21.37
C VAL A 282 -6.30 10.56 22.89
N ASP A 283 -5.98 9.49 23.61
CA ASP A 283 -5.91 9.47 25.07
C ASP A 283 -4.47 9.51 25.57
N PHE A 284 -4.08 10.61 26.22
CA PHE A 284 -2.74 10.77 26.79
C PHE A 284 -2.41 9.73 27.87
N LYS A 285 -3.40 9.23 28.63
CA LYS A 285 -3.19 8.17 29.61
C LYS A 285 -2.86 6.85 28.92
N SER A 286 -3.56 6.54 27.83
CA SER A 286 -3.28 5.40 26.97
C SER A 286 -1.89 5.48 26.31
N VAL A 287 -1.44 6.69 25.89
CA VAL A 287 -0.05 6.88 25.44
C VAL A 287 0.94 6.52 26.55
N GLN A 288 0.71 7.02 27.77
CA GLN A 288 1.60 6.77 28.92
C GLN A 288 1.66 5.28 29.29
N SER A 289 0.53 4.59 29.31
CA SER A 289 0.47 3.16 29.64
C SER A 289 1.11 2.29 28.57
N ASN A 290 1.11 2.73 27.31
CA ASN A 290 1.68 2.01 26.17
C ASN A 290 3.05 2.53 25.70
N LEU A 291 3.76 3.33 26.52
CA LEU A 291 5.06 3.91 26.13
C LEU A 291 6.08 2.84 25.68
N LEU A 292 6.15 1.71 26.39
CA LEU A 292 7.05 0.62 26.02
C LEU A 292 6.69 0.08 24.62
N LEU A 293 5.42 -0.22 24.38
CA LEU A 293 4.95 -0.68 23.07
C LEU A 293 5.27 0.35 21.99
N ILE A 294 4.89 1.62 22.16
CA ILE A 294 5.15 2.70 21.20
C ILE A 294 6.65 2.81 20.90
N SER A 295 7.51 2.75 21.91
CA SER A 295 8.97 2.83 21.73
C SER A 295 9.54 1.67 20.91
N VAL A 296 9.09 0.44 21.17
CA VAL A 296 9.49 -0.75 20.41
C VAL A 296 8.96 -0.67 18.97
N LEU A 297 7.73 -0.18 18.78
CA LEU A 297 7.14 -0.02 17.45
C LEU A 297 7.83 1.07 16.62
N ILE A 298 8.31 2.15 17.25
CA ILE A 298 9.13 3.16 16.56
C ILE A 298 10.48 2.55 16.16
N LEU A 299 11.11 1.80 17.06
CA LEU A 299 12.38 1.14 16.77
C LEU A 299 12.23 0.16 15.60
N ILE A 300 11.16 -0.66 15.57
CA ILE A 300 10.92 -1.58 14.46
C ILE A 300 10.58 -0.84 13.17
N VAL A 301 9.89 0.30 13.20
CA VAL A 301 9.69 1.15 12.01
C VAL A 301 11.05 1.57 11.45
N ILE A 302 11.95 2.10 12.28
CA ILE A 302 13.29 2.52 11.83
C ILE A 302 14.04 1.34 11.21
N ILE A 303 14.19 0.24 11.96
CA ILE A 303 14.95 -0.94 11.53
C ILE A 303 14.37 -1.51 10.24
N SER A 304 13.05 -1.70 10.19
CA SER A 304 12.36 -2.27 9.03
C SER A 304 12.48 -1.37 7.80
N ARG A 305 12.51 -0.04 7.93
CA ARG A 305 12.73 0.87 6.78
C ARG A 305 14.14 0.74 6.22
N PHE A 306 15.17 0.62 7.06
CA PHE A 306 16.54 0.37 6.60
C PHE A 306 16.69 -1.00 5.94
N ILE A 307 16.10 -2.05 6.52
CA ILE A 307 16.14 -3.41 5.96
C ILE A 307 15.34 -3.50 4.67
N ALA A 308 14.15 -2.90 4.60
CA ALA A 308 13.32 -2.96 3.41
C ALA A 308 13.83 -1.99 2.35
N ILE A 309 13.73 -0.68 2.60
CA ILE A 309 13.97 0.34 1.57
C ILE A 309 15.44 0.47 1.26
N GLY A 310 16.30 0.55 2.28
CA GLY A 310 17.75 0.67 2.07
C GLY A 310 18.28 -0.51 1.26
N PHE A 311 18.02 -1.74 1.71
CA PHE A 311 18.47 -2.92 0.98
C PHE A 311 17.84 -3.06 -0.41
N LEU A 312 16.52 -2.85 -0.56
CA LEU A 312 15.84 -3.01 -1.86
C LEU A 312 16.25 -1.94 -2.87
N THR A 313 16.44 -0.68 -2.45
CA THR A 313 16.92 0.38 -3.35
C THR A 313 18.38 0.18 -3.74
N PHE A 314 19.22 -0.32 -2.82
CA PHE A 314 20.56 -0.78 -3.17
C PHE A 314 20.48 -1.93 -4.20
N LEU A 315 19.71 -2.99 -3.94
CA LEU A 315 19.68 -4.21 -4.75
C LEU A 315 18.97 -4.05 -6.11
N LEU A 316 17.88 -3.29 -6.18
CA LEU A 316 17.00 -3.24 -7.35
C LEU A 316 17.16 -1.94 -8.16
N ALA A 317 17.63 -0.87 -7.53
CA ALA A 317 17.84 0.44 -8.16
C ALA A 317 19.32 0.85 -8.22
N ASN A 318 20.23 0.06 -7.64
CA ASN A 318 21.66 0.33 -7.60
C ASN A 318 22.01 1.69 -7.01
N PHE A 319 21.29 2.06 -5.97
CA PHE A 319 21.61 3.22 -5.15
C PHE A 319 22.85 2.91 -4.32
N LYS A 320 23.89 3.74 -4.44
CA LYS A 320 25.19 3.54 -3.79
C LYS A 320 25.44 4.57 -2.69
N ASN A 321 26.39 4.30 -1.79
CA ASN A 321 26.83 5.23 -0.74
C ASN A 321 25.67 5.71 0.15
N GLU A 322 25.43 7.03 0.20
CA GLU A 322 24.38 7.65 1.03
C GLU A 322 22.96 7.44 0.49
N GLN A 323 22.78 7.01 -0.76
CA GLN A 323 21.46 6.98 -1.41
C GLN A 323 20.47 5.99 -0.77
N PRO A 324 20.86 4.75 -0.41
CA PRO A 324 19.99 3.83 0.34
C PRO A 324 19.62 4.33 1.74
N PHE A 325 20.55 4.98 2.42
CA PHE A 325 20.32 5.57 3.74
C PHE A 325 19.33 6.72 3.66
N PHE A 326 19.56 7.64 2.71
CA PHE A 326 18.63 8.72 2.41
C PHE A 326 17.23 8.18 2.09
N SER A 327 17.13 7.15 1.24
CA SER A 327 15.84 6.53 0.89
C SER A 327 15.11 5.96 2.10
N SER A 328 15.83 5.30 3.01
CA SER A 328 15.26 4.71 4.23
C SER A 328 14.74 5.77 5.20
N ILE A 329 15.51 6.85 5.39
CA ILE A 329 15.12 7.97 6.26
C ILE A 329 13.97 8.76 5.63
N ALA A 330 14.04 9.00 4.31
CA ALA A 330 13.03 9.74 3.58
C ALA A 330 11.67 9.04 3.58
N MET A 331 11.60 7.73 3.83
CA MET A 331 10.35 6.98 3.95
C MET A 331 10.10 6.47 5.37
N MET A 332 10.64 7.14 6.38
CA MET A 332 10.52 6.73 7.79
C MET A 332 9.16 7.10 8.40
N SER A 333 8.54 8.19 7.96
CA SER A 333 7.25 8.64 8.48
C SER A 333 6.13 7.65 8.16
N VAL A 334 5.40 7.20 9.18
CA VAL A 334 4.20 6.37 9.01
C VAL A 334 3.06 7.19 8.39
N GLY A 335 2.26 6.54 7.55
CA GLY A 335 1.20 7.13 6.74
C GLY A 335 -0.08 7.50 7.49
N GLU A 336 -0.83 8.45 6.95
CA GLU A 336 -2.17 8.80 7.40
C GLU A 336 -3.18 7.64 7.27
N PHE A 337 -2.97 6.76 6.30
CA PHE A 337 -3.80 5.58 6.10
C PHE A 337 -3.74 4.61 7.27
N SER A 338 -2.62 4.60 7.99
CA SER A 338 -2.47 3.82 9.21
C SER A 338 -3.53 4.20 10.24
N LEU A 339 -3.94 5.48 10.30
CA LEU A 339 -4.98 5.96 11.20
C LEU A 339 -6.38 5.49 10.77
N LEU A 340 -6.65 5.41 9.47
CA LEU A 340 -7.88 4.83 8.92
C LEU A 340 -7.98 3.34 9.28
N VAL A 341 -6.89 2.58 9.13
CA VAL A 341 -6.84 1.16 9.50
C VAL A 341 -6.98 0.98 11.01
N ALA A 342 -6.35 1.85 11.81
CA ALA A 342 -6.49 1.85 13.26
C ALA A 342 -7.95 2.10 13.69
N LYS A 343 -8.66 3.00 13.01
CA LYS A 343 -10.08 3.25 13.29
C LYS A 343 -10.95 2.03 13.00
N GLU A 344 -10.67 1.32 11.92
CA GLU A 344 -11.38 0.07 11.58
C GLU A 344 -11.18 -1.04 12.63
N SER A 345 -10.09 -0.98 13.40
CA SER A 345 -9.81 -1.95 14.46
C SER A 345 -10.79 -1.88 15.65
N GLU A 346 -11.46 -0.75 15.87
CA GLU A 346 -12.42 -0.57 16.98
C GLU A 346 -13.58 -1.57 16.90
N LYS A 347 -13.97 -1.99 15.68
CA LYS A 347 -15.02 -2.99 15.43
C LYS A 347 -14.68 -4.37 16.00
N PHE A 348 -13.40 -4.64 16.26
CA PHE A 348 -12.90 -5.93 16.73
C PHE A 348 -12.66 -6.00 18.25
N SER A 349 -12.92 -4.91 18.99
CA SER A 349 -12.79 -4.86 20.45
C SER A 349 -11.47 -5.48 20.96
N LEU A 350 -10.35 -5.03 20.39
CA LEU A 350 -9.03 -5.65 20.59
C LEU A 350 -8.44 -5.49 22.00
N GLY A 351 -9.08 -4.73 22.89
CA GLY A 351 -8.59 -4.45 24.25
C GLY A 351 -7.39 -3.50 24.30
N ILE A 352 -7.01 -2.90 23.17
CA ILE A 352 -5.94 -1.93 23.05
C ILE A 352 -6.37 -0.79 22.12
N ASP A 353 -6.02 0.44 22.50
CA ASP A 353 -6.35 1.64 21.74
C ASP A 353 -5.31 1.88 20.62
N LEU A 354 -5.54 1.22 19.49
CA LEU A 354 -4.67 1.35 18.32
C LEU A 354 -4.74 2.74 17.67
N VAL A 355 -5.83 3.49 17.85
CA VAL A 355 -5.96 4.84 17.27
C VAL A 355 -4.96 5.77 17.94
N THR A 356 -4.93 5.80 19.28
CA THR A 356 -3.97 6.58 20.07
C THR A 356 -2.53 6.18 19.80
N ILE A 357 -2.24 4.87 19.81
CA ILE A 357 -0.88 4.35 19.54
C ILE A 357 -0.42 4.76 18.14
N THR A 358 -1.28 4.63 17.13
CA THR A 358 -0.97 4.98 15.74
C THR A 358 -0.74 6.48 15.59
N ALA A 359 -1.56 7.33 16.21
CA ALA A 359 -1.37 8.77 16.19
C ALA A 359 -0.02 9.17 16.78
N ALA A 360 0.39 8.55 17.91
CA ALA A 360 1.69 8.78 18.52
C ALA A 360 2.85 8.34 17.60
N ILE A 361 2.74 7.17 16.96
CA ILE A 361 3.76 6.67 16.02
C ILE A 361 3.87 7.59 14.80
N ILE A 362 2.76 8.03 14.20
CA ILE A 362 2.74 8.98 13.08
C ILE A 362 3.47 10.27 13.49
N PHE A 363 3.15 10.82 14.65
CA PHE A 363 3.77 12.05 15.15
C PHE A 363 5.29 11.89 15.36
N ILE A 364 5.70 10.85 16.09
CA ILE A 364 7.11 10.66 16.44
C ILE A 364 7.94 10.28 15.20
N SER A 365 7.44 9.39 14.34
CA SER A 365 8.16 8.97 13.12
C SER A 365 8.38 10.12 12.13
N ALA A 366 7.45 11.08 12.05
CA ALA A 366 7.61 12.27 11.22
C ALA A 366 8.66 13.24 11.74
N ILE A 367 8.71 13.46 13.05
CA ILE A 367 9.78 14.24 13.68
C ILE A 367 11.13 13.58 13.42
N LEU A 368 11.22 12.27 13.65
CA LEU A 368 12.44 11.49 13.40
C LEU A 368 12.87 11.57 11.93
N MET A 369 11.93 11.51 10.98
CA MET A 369 12.22 11.71 9.57
C MET A 369 12.78 13.11 9.29
N SER A 370 12.10 14.17 9.77
CA SER A 370 12.47 15.57 9.52
C SER A 370 13.86 15.91 10.08
N ILE A 371 14.19 15.36 11.26
CA ILE A 371 15.52 15.46 11.87
C ILE A 371 16.52 14.58 11.12
N GLY A 372 16.17 13.32 10.85
CA GLY A 372 17.06 12.32 10.26
C GLY A 372 17.56 12.69 8.87
N ILE A 373 16.74 13.38 8.05
CA ILE A 373 17.15 13.81 6.71
C ILE A 373 18.41 14.69 6.76
N ASN A 374 18.52 15.58 7.75
CA ASN A 374 19.69 16.46 7.92
C ASN A 374 20.96 15.66 8.23
N TYR A 375 20.82 14.52 8.92
CA TYR A 375 21.95 13.70 9.37
C TYR A 375 22.20 12.49 8.47
N SER A 376 21.53 12.37 7.33
CA SER A 376 21.66 11.22 6.42
C SER A 376 23.11 10.93 6.03
N LYS A 377 23.91 11.97 5.75
CA LYS A 377 25.35 11.88 5.48
C LYS A 377 26.15 11.34 6.66
N ASN A 378 25.91 11.89 7.85
CA ASN A 378 26.62 11.53 9.07
C ASN A 378 26.28 10.09 9.48
N LEU A 379 24.99 9.73 9.41
CA LEU A 379 24.50 8.38 9.63
C LEU A 379 25.12 7.38 8.66
N HIS A 380 25.21 7.72 7.38
CA HIS A 380 25.92 6.88 6.41
C HIS A 380 27.38 6.69 6.82
N SER A 381 28.10 7.76 7.18
CA SER A 381 29.51 7.66 7.57
C SER A 381 29.74 6.86 8.87
N ALA A 382 28.81 6.95 9.84
CA ALA A 382 28.90 6.26 11.12
C ALA A 382 28.49 4.78 11.03
N LEU A 383 27.46 4.49 10.22
CA LEU A 383 26.93 3.13 10.03
C LEU A 383 27.59 2.41 8.86
N ASN A 384 28.53 3.01 8.13
CA ASN A 384 29.19 2.38 6.99
C ASN A 384 29.85 1.07 7.47
N PRO A 385 29.23 -0.09 7.22
CA PRO A 385 29.75 -1.32 7.79
C PRO A 385 31.08 -1.60 7.09
N ARG A 386 32.06 -2.12 7.83
CA ARG A 386 33.16 -2.87 7.22
C ARG A 386 32.61 -4.19 6.66
N MET A 387 31.68 -4.13 5.70
CA MET A 387 31.23 -5.31 4.99
C MET A 387 32.47 -5.95 4.33
N PRO A 388 32.66 -7.27 4.47
CA PRO A 388 33.78 -7.94 3.82
C PRO A 388 33.75 -7.63 2.33
N ILE A 389 34.89 -7.17 1.78
CA ILE A 389 35.01 -6.72 0.38
C ILE A 389 34.41 -7.75 -0.59
N LYS A 390 34.59 -9.04 -0.32
CA LYS A 390 34.03 -10.14 -1.13
C LYS A 390 32.50 -10.12 -1.19
N THR A 391 31.82 -9.88 -0.07
CA THR A 391 30.35 -9.83 0.00
C THR A 391 29.83 -8.57 -0.69
N MET A 392 30.50 -7.43 -0.47
CA MET A 392 30.16 -6.16 -1.11
C MET A 392 30.24 -6.27 -2.64
N LEU A 393 31.34 -6.81 -3.17
CA LEU A 393 31.52 -7.01 -4.62
C LEU A 393 30.46 -7.94 -5.24
N LYS A 394 30.05 -8.99 -4.52
CA LYS A 394 28.97 -9.87 -4.97
C LYS A 394 27.63 -9.14 -5.02
N LEU A 395 27.32 -8.39 -3.97
CA LEU A 395 26.09 -7.61 -3.87
C LEU A 395 26.02 -6.51 -4.94
N GLU A 396 27.13 -5.81 -5.20
CA GLU A 396 27.23 -4.83 -6.29
C GLU A 396 26.98 -5.46 -7.66
N ARG A 397 27.57 -6.62 -7.94
CA ARG A 397 27.35 -7.34 -9.20
C ARG A 397 25.87 -7.70 -9.40
N ILE A 398 25.20 -8.18 -8.36
CA ILE A 398 23.77 -8.50 -8.43
C ILE A 398 22.96 -7.21 -8.63
N SER A 399 23.31 -6.15 -7.91
CA SER A 399 22.66 -4.84 -8.04
C SER A 399 22.76 -4.28 -9.45
N ASP A 400 23.95 -4.30 -10.06
CA ASP A 400 24.18 -3.85 -11.44
C ASP A 400 23.37 -4.69 -12.44
N TYR A 401 23.32 -6.02 -12.23
CA TYR A 401 22.54 -6.94 -13.04
C TYR A 401 21.03 -6.62 -12.95
N MET A 402 20.50 -6.44 -11.75
CA MET A 402 19.08 -6.14 -11.53
C MET A 402 18.70 -4.77 -12.09
N ARG A 403 19.54 -3.75 -11.90
CA ARG A 403 19.33 -2.43 -12.51
C ARG A 403 19.20 -2.56 -14.02
N THR A 404 20.17 -3.18 -14.68
CA THR A 404 20.19 -3.33 -16.15
C THR A 404 18.97 -4.10 -16.65
N PHE A 405 18.52 -5.12 -15.92
CA PHE A 405 17.30 -5.86 -16.23
C PHE A 405 16.03 -5.02 -16.15
N PHE A 406 15.87 -4.21 -15.10
CA PHE A 406 14.73 -3.31 -15.02
C PHE A 406 14.79 -2.18 -16.06
N ASP A 407 15.98 -1.65 -16.35
CA ASP A 407 16.16 -0.65 -17.41
C ASP A 407 15.72 -1.23 -18.77
N GLN A 408 16.04 -2.50 -19.06
CA GLN A 408 15.58 -3.20 -20.27
C GLN A 408 14.06 -3.45 -20.30
N MET A 409 13.41 -3.66 -19.14
CA MET A 409 11.94 -3.78 -19.09
C MET A 409 11.23 -2.47 -19.39
N GLU A 410 11.87 -1.34 -19.09
CA GLU A 410 11.30 -0.01 -19.31
C GLU A 410 11.39 0.44 -20.77
N ILE A 411 12.35 -0.09 -21.55
CA ILE A 411 12.48 0.19 -22.98
C ILE A 411 11.25 -0.38 -23.75
N GLU A 412 10.60 0.45 -24.56
CA GLU A 412 9.46 0.03 -25.38
C GLU A 412 9.89 -0.72 -26.65
N ASN A 413 10.03 -2.03 -26.54
CA ASN A 413 10.33 -2.95 -27.63
C ASN A 413 9.16 -3.93 -27.87
N PHE A 414 9.24 -4.72 -28.94
CA PHE A 414 8.23 -5.74 -29.26
C PHE A 414 7.95 -6.67 -28.07
N PHE A 415 9.00 -7.15 -27.39
CA PHE A 415 8.88 -8.04 -26.24
C PHE A 415 8.22 -7.39 -25.03
N THR A 416 8.55 -6.14 -24.70
CA THR A 416 7.94 -5.44 -23.56
C THR A 416 6.50 -5.01 -23.86
N LYS A 417 6.17 -4.65 -25.11
CA LYS A 417 4.79 -4.44 -25.55
C LYS A 417 3.95 -5.72 -25.46
N LYS A 418 4.50 -6.84 -25.94
CA LYS A 418 3.84 -8.15 -25.84
C LYS A 418 3.68 -8.60 -24.39
N LEU A 419 4.70 -8.41 -23.55
CA LEU A 419 4.65 -8.66 -22.11
C LEU A 419 3.51 -7.87 -21.43
N ARG A 420 3.41 -6.56 -21.70
CA ARG A 420 2.32 -5.71 -21.17
C ARG A 420 0.94 -6.18 -21.64
N SER A 421 0.80 -6.55 -22.92
CA SER A 421 -0.47 -7.06 -23.47
C SER A 421 -0.90 -8.38 -22.81
N GLU A 422 0.01 -9.36 -22.75
CA GLU A 422 -0.27 -10.66 -22.12
C GLU A 422 -0.55 -10.52 -20.63
N SER A 423 0.13 -9.58 -19.94
CA SER A 423 -0.12 -9.26 -18.53
C SER A 423 -1.53 -8.70 -18.32
N LYS A 424 -2.01 -7.80 -19.19
CA LYS A 424 -3.39 -7.29 -19.15
C LYS A 424 -4.41 -8.40 -19.35
N ILE A 425 -4.16 -9.30 -20.30
CA ILE A 425 -5.05 -10.44 -20.58
C ILE A 425 -5.08 -11.39 -19.38
N ALA A 426 -3.91 -11.77 -18.83
CA ALA A 426 -3.81 -12.62 -17.65
C ALA A 426 -4.56 -12.01 -16.45
N PHE A 427 -4.40 -10.71 -16.22
CA PHE A 427 -5.11 -9.98 -15.18
C PHE A 427 -6.63 -10.00 -15.39
N ALA A 428 -7.12 -9.74 -16.61
CA ALA A 428 -8.54 -9.79 -16.94
C ALA A 428 -9.13 -11.18 -16.70
N PHE A 429 -8.46 -12.25 -17.15
CA PHE A 429 -8.91 -13.62 -16.89
C PHE A 429 -8.86 -13.98 -15.40
N THR A 430 -7.90 -13.46 -14.65
CA THR A 430 -7.86 -13.63 -13.19
C THR A 430 -9.09 -13.01 -12.54
N MET A 431 -9.46 -11.78 -12.93
CA MET A 431 -10.67 -11.12 -12.44
C MET A 431 -11.95 -11.87 -12.83
N VAL A 432 -12.05 -12.35 -14.07
CA VAL A 432 -13.18 -13.18 -14.53
C VAL A 432 -13.27 -14.48 -13.73
N THR A 433 -12.14 -15.12 -13.43
CA THR A 433 -12.10 -16.36 -12.65
C THR A 433 -12.55 -16.15 -11.22
N LEU A 434 -12.10 -15.06 -10.57
CA LEU A 434 -12.55 -14.68 -9.24
C LEU A 434 -14.07 -14.39 -9.22
N PHE A 435 -14.58 -13.70 -10.23
CA PHE A 435 -16.01 -13.41 -10.34
C PHE A 435 -16.85 -14.67 -10.59
N ALA A 436 -16.37 -15.58 -11.46
CA ALA A 436 -17.02 -16.85 -11.74
C ALA A 436 -17.07 -17.75 -10.50
N PHE A 437 -15.94 -17.92 -9.80
CA PHE A 437 -15.86 -18.68 -8.55
C PHE A 437 -16.92 -18.22 -7.55
N PHE A 438 -17.08 -16.90 -7.42
CA PHE A 438 -18.06 -16.32 -6.53
C PHE A 438 -19.53 -16.53 -6.96
N ILE A 439 -19.88 -16.22 -8.22
CA ILE A 439 -21.26 -16.41 -8.73
C ILE A 439 -21.68 -17.87 -8.53
N LEU A 440 -20.76 -18.80 -8.83
CA LEU A 440 -20.98 -20.22 -8.63
C LEU A 440 -21.20 -20.56 -7.15
N GLY A 441 -20.44 -19.94 -6.24
CA GLY A 441 -20.63 -20.07 -4.79
C GLY A 441 -22.03 -19.66 -4.33
N LYS A 442 -22.52 -18.47 -4.71
CA LYS A 442 -23.87 -18.00 -4.35
C LYS A 442 -24.98 -18.84 -4.97
N LEU A 443 -24.86 -19.18 -6.25
CA LEU A 443 -25.79 -20.08 -6.92
C LEU A 443 -25.84 -21.44 -6.22
N SER A 444 -24.70 -21.96 -5.74
CA SER A 444 -24.66 -23.22 -5.01
C SER A 444 -25.49 -23.20 -3.72
N LEU A 445 -25.50 -22.06 -2.99
CA LEU A 445 -26.33 -21.89 -1.80
C LEU A 445 -27.81 -21.88 -2.15
N GLN A 446 -28.20 -21.12 -3.18
CA GLN A 446 -29.59 -21.05 -3.63
C GLN A 446 -30.09 -22.40 -4.18
N ILE A 447 -29.22 -23.13 -4.88
CA ILE A 447 -29.52 -24.47 -5.38
C ILE A 447 -29.65 -25.48 -4.24
N ARG A 448 -28.80 -25.39 -3.20
CA ARG A 448 -28.87 -26.24 -2.01
C ARG A 448 -30.23 -26.18 -1.31
N TYR A 449 -30.87 -25.02 -1.29
CA TYR A 449 -32.19 -24.85 -0.67
C TYR A 449 -33.35 -25.32 -1.56
N ASN A 450 -33.20 -25.30 -2.88
CA ASN A 450 -34.32 -25.46 -3.82
C ASN A 450 -34.32 -26.76 -4.64
N TYR A 451 -33.22 -27.54 -4.65
CA TYR A 451 -33.07 -28.70 -5.54
C TYR A 451 -32.45 -29.93 -4.86
N ASN A 452 -32.65 -31.11 -5.47
CA ASN A 452 -32.14 -32.39 -5.00
C ASN A 452 -30.60 -32.49 -5.08
N SER A 453 -30.02 -33.34 -4.23
CA SER A 453 -28.57 -33.53 -4.10
C SER A 453 -27.86 -33.89 -5.42
N VAL A 454 -28.51 -34.62 -6.33
CA VAL A 454 -27.94 -34.98 -7.64
C VAL A 454 -27.67 -33.73 -8.50
N PHE A 455 -28.60 -32.77 -8.50
CA PHE A 455 -28.45 -31.53 -9.24
C PHE A 455 -27.35 -30.65 -8.62
N LEU A 456 -27.23 -30.66 -7.29
CA LEU A 456 -26.16 -29.97 -6.56
C LEU A 456 -24.77 -30.52 -6.94
N TYR A 457 -24.59 -31.84 -7.00
CA TYR A 457 -23.32 -32.45 -7.41
C TYR A 457 -22.99 -32.18 -8.88
N ALA A 458 -23.99 -32.23 -9.77
CA ALA A 458 -23.81 -31.86 -11.18
C ALA A 458 -23.41 -30.38 -11.35
N PHE A 459 -23.99 -29.49 -10.54
CA PHE A 459 -23.60 -28.08 -10.47
C PHE A 459 -22.16 -27.92 -9.98
N TYR A 460 -21.76 -28.61 -8.91
CA TYR A 460 -20.38 -28.55 -8.43
C TYR A 460 -19.38 -29.07 -9.48
N ALA A 461 -19.69 -30.18 -10.15
CA ALA A 461 -18.82 -30.72 -11.21
C ALA A 461 -18.65 -29.74 -12.38
N SER A 462 -19.74 -29.13 -12.85
CA SER A 462 -19.68 -28.13 -13.94
C SER A 462 -18.96 -26.84 -13.51
N SER A 463 -19.16 -26.39 -12.28
CA SER A 463 -18.46 -25.24 -11.69
C SER A 463 -16.95 -25.47 -11.62
N LEU A 464 -16.52 -26.66 -11.18
CA LEU A 464 -15.12 -27.04 -11.08
C LEU A 464 -14.46 -27.12 -12.46
N ALA A 465 -15.18 -27.66 -13.46
CA ALA A 465 -14.70 -27.73 -14.84
C ALA A 465 -14.51 -26.33 -15.45
N LEU A 466 -15.44 -25.39 -15.21
CA LEU A 466 -15.32 -24.00 -15.65
C LEU A 466 -14.11 -23.31 -15.01
N ILE A 467 -13.95 -23.44 -13.69
CA ILE A 467 -12.82 -22.85 -12.95
C ILE A 467 -11.50 -23.43 -13.45
N ALA A 468 -11.41 -24.76 -13.63
CA ALA A 468 -10.22 -25.41 -14.16
C ALA A 468 -9.86 -24.94 -15.58
N TYR A 469 -10.86 -24.74 -16.44
CA TYR A 469 -10.67 -24.19 -17.78
C TYR A 469 -10.09 -22.76 -17.75
N LEU A 470 -10.66 -21.89 -16.90
CA LEU A 470 -10.15 -20.52 -16.73
C LEU A 470 -8.73 -20.48 -16.15
N LEU A 471 -8.44 -21.32 -15.16
CA LEU A 471 -7.09 -21.47 -14.61
C LEU A 471 -6.08 -21.97 -15.66
N SER A 472 -6.49 -22.87 -16.56
CA SER A 472 -5.66 -23.33 -17.68
C SER A 472 -5.30 -22.19 -18.64
N ILE A 473 -6.24 -21.28 -18.92
CA ILE A 473 -5.97 -20.08 -19.72
C ILE A 473 -4.96 -19.19 -19.01
N ILE A 474 -5.15 -18.91 -17.72
CA ILE A 474 -4.22 -18.09 -16.93
C ILE A 474 -2.82 -18.71 -16.94
N TYR A 475 -2.71 -20.02 -16.70
CA TYR A 475 -1.43 -20.74 -16.71
C TYR A 475 -0.70 -20.61 -18.06
N LYS A 476 -1.42 -20.77 -19.18
CA LYS A 476 -0.83 -20.57 -20.52
C LYS A 476 -0.28 -19.16 -20.70
N ARG A 477 -1.00 -18.14 -20.24
CA ARG A 477 -0.58 -16.72 -20.33
C ARG A 477 0.62 -16.43 -19.43
N LEU A 478 0.63 -16.93 -18.19
CA LEU A 478 1.77 -16.83 -17.27
C LEU A 478 3.02 -17.49 -17.84
N LYS A 479 2.89 -18.63 -18.53
CA LYS A 479 4.01 -19.30 -19.21
C LYS A 479 4.61 -18.43 -20.32
N VAL A 480 3.76 -17.74 -21.10
CA VAL A 480 4.22 -16.78 -22.13
C VAL A 480 4.93 -15.59 -21.48
N ILE A 481 4.36 -15.01 -20.43
CA ILE A 481 4.97 -13.91 -19.65
C ILE A 481 6.36 -14.33 -19.15
N ASN A 482 6.46 -15.49 -18.51
CA ASN A 482 7.72 -16.03 -17.99
C ASN A 482 8.78 -16.18 -19.09
N HIS A 483 8.38 -16.70 -20.26
CA HIS A 483 9.26 -16.82 -21.41
C HIS A 483 9.74 -15.46 -21.94
N MET A 484 8.84 -14.47 -22.05
CA MET A 484 9.20 -13.12 -22.51
C MET A 484 10.19 -12.44 -21.56
N ILE A 485 9.99 -12.58 -20.24
CA ILE A 485 10.93 -12.06 -19.24
C ILE A 485 12.30 -12.75 -19.38
N ALA A 486 12.33 -14.06 -19.59
CA ALA A 486 13.58 -14.80 -19.83
C ALA A 486 14.31 -14.33 -21.10
N VAL A 487 13.57 -14.03 -22.19
CA VAL A 487 14.15 -13.45 -23.42
C VAL A 487 14.72 -12.05 -23.15
N ILE A 488 14.00 -11.19 -22.44
CA ILE A 488 14.51 -9.86 -22.06
C ILE A 488 15.80 -10.00 -21.24
N LEU A 489 15.85 -10.98 -20.32
CA LEU A 489 17.03 -11.25 -19.51
C LEU A 489 18.24 -11.71 -20.33
N THR A 490 18.04 -12.36 -21.48
CA THR A 490 19.16 -12.74 -22.37
C THR A 490 19.91 -11.54 -22.96
N ASN A 491 19.26 -10.36 -23.05
CA ASN A 491 19.93 -9.14 -23.47
C ASN A 491 20.83 -8.54 -22.37
N VAL A 492 20.66 -9.00 -21.14
CA VAL A 492 21.38 -8.51 -19.94
C VAL A 492 22.48 -9.49 -19.54
N ASP A 493 22.22 -10.79 -19.57
CA ASP A 493 23.18 -11.82 -19.17
C ASP A 493 24.29 -12.00 -20.22
N SER A 494 25.55 -11.92 -19.79
CA SER A 494 26.71 -12.01 -20.68
C SER A 494 26.80 -13.34 -21.43
N SER A 495 26.25 -14.44 -20.88
CA SER A 495 26.23 -15.73 -21.57
C SER A 495 25.22 -15.80 -22.71
N ARG A 496 24.26 -14.86 -22.76
CA ARG A 496 23.10 -14.85 -23.69
C ARG A 496 22.37 -16.20 -23.78
N ASN A 497 22.48 -17.03 -22.75
CA ASN A 497 21.93 -18.38 -22.75
C ASN A 497 20.49 -18.37 -22.22
N LEU A 498 19.53 -18.62 -23.11
CA LEU A 498 18.10 -18.62 -22.77
C LEU A 498 17.74 -19.67 -21.71
N LYS A 499 18.36 -20.86 -21.72
CA LYS A 499 18.08 -21.91 -20.71
C LYS A 499 18.51 -21.46 -19.32
N LYS A 500 19.66 -20.80 -19.22
CA LYS A 500 20.17 -20.21 -17.97
C LYS A 500 19.23 -19.09 -17.49
N CYS A 501 18.87 -18.16 -18.38
CA CYS A 501 17.97 -17.06 -18.07
C CYS A 501 16.59 -17.55 -17.62
N ALA A 502 16.02 -18.55 -18.30
CA ALA A 502 14.77 -19.18 -17.90
C ALA A 502 14.85 -19.80 -16.50
N LYS A 503 15.98 -20.42 -16.14
CA LYS A 503 16.21 -20.97 -14.79
C LYS A 503 16.32 -19.85 -13.74
N ILE A 504 16.95 -18.72 -14.06
CA ILE A 504 17.00 -17.53 -13.18
C ILE A 504 15.58 -17.01 -12.92
N ILE A 505 14.79 -16.76 -13.97
CA ILE A 505 13.43 -16.24 -13.80
C ILE A 505 12.52 -17.25 -13.09
N ASN A 506 12.68 -18.54 -13.34
CA ASN A 506 11.92 -19.57 -12.63
C ASN A 506 12.23 -19.57 -11.13
N ASN A 507 13.52 -19.53 -10.75
CA ASN A 507 13.91 -19.43 -9.34
C ASN A 507 13.42 -18.12 -8.70
N LEU A 508 13.48 -17.00 -9.43
CA LEU A 508 12.96 -15.72 -8.95
C LEU A 508 11.45 -15.78 -8.71
N SER A 509 10.70 -16.32 -9.67
CA SER A 509 9.24 -16.45 -9.60
C SER A 509 8.81 -17.32 -8.42
N ILE A 510 9.48 -18.47 -8.22
CA ILE A 510 9.20 -19.36 -7.09
C ILE A 510 9.58 -18.68 -5.76
N ALA A 511 10.73 -18.04 -5.68
CA ALA A 511 11.16 -17.31 -4.48
C ALA A 511 10.15 -16.22 -4.10
N LEU A 512 9.71 -15.41 -5.06
CA LEU A 512 8.71 -14.36 -4.84
C LEU A 512 7.36 -14.96 -4.42
N LEU A 513 6.91 -16.04 -5.05
CA LEU A 513 5.65 -16.70 -4.69
C LEU A 513 5.68 -17.20 -3.24
N LEU A 514 6.75 -17.90 -2.86
CA LEU A 514 6.93 -18.39 -1.49
C LEU A 514 7.05 -17.24 -0.48
N PHE A 515 7.80 -16.19 -0.84
CA PHE A 515 7.94 -14.98 -0.03
C PHE A 515 6.59 -14.30 0.21
N PHE A 516 5.83 -13.99 -0.84
CA PHE A 516 4.52 -13.36 -0.69
C PHE A 516 3.51 -14.28 0.01
N SER A 517 3.58 -15.59 -0.19
CA SER A 517 2.74 -16.55 0.54
C SER A 517 3.04 -16.52 2.04
N ALA A 518 4.33 -16.46 2.44
CA ALA A 518 4.73 -16.31 3.83
C ALA A 518 4.22 -14.99 4.42
N MET A 519 4.33 -13.91 3.65
CA MET A 519 4.01 -12.54 4.07
C MET A 519 2.50 -12.25 4.15
N LEU A 520 1.69 -12.96 3.35
CA LEU A 520 0.23 -12.91 3.42
C LEU A 520 -0.35 -13.88 4.44
N PHE A 521 0.45 -14.82 4.96
CA PHE A 521 0.00 -15.79 5.94
C PHE A 521 -0.55 -15.17 7.25
N PRO A 522 -0.06 -14.03 7.77
CA PRO A 522 -0.71 -13.33 8.88
C PRO A 522 -2.19 -13.01 8.64
N PHE A 523 -2.59 -12.72 7.39
CA PHE A 523 -4.00 -12.53 7.04
C PHE A 523 -4.79 -13.84 7.10
N ILE A 524 -4.15 -14.95 6.74
CA ILE A 524 -4.73 -16.30 6.86
C ILE A 524 -4.90 -16.67 8.33
N MET A 525 -3.88 -16.43 9.16
CA MET A 525 -3.94 -16.62 10.62
C MET A 525 -5.09 -15.84 11.25
N PHE A 526 -5.24 -14.57 10.86
CA PHE A 526 -6.31 -13.71 11.32
C PHE A 526 -7.68 -14.22 10.90
N ALA A 527 -7.84 -14.53 9.60
CA ALA A 527 -9.13 -14.95 9.07
C ALA A 527 -9.55 -16.31 9.66
N LEU A 528 -8.65 -17.30 9.66
CA LEU A 528 -8.88 -18.66 10.14
C LEU A 528 -8.81 -18.82 11.67
N ASN A 529 -8.46 -17.77 12.40
CA ASN A 529 -8.24 -17.80 13.86
C ASN A 529 -7.37 -19.00 14.29
N LEU A 530 -6.28 -19.23 13.57
CA LEU A 530 -5.40 -20.39 13.78
C LEU A 530 -4.58 -20.25 15.07
N ASN A 531 -4.20 -21.41 15.62
CA ASN A 531 -3.36 -21.49 16.81
C ASN A 531 -1.93 -21.00 16.53
N ALA A 532 -1.25 -20.52 17.58
CA ALA A 532 0.09 -19.92 17.49
C ALA A 532 1.16 -20.82 16.82
N TRP A 533 1.05 -22.15 16.90
CA TRP A 533 1.99 -23.07 16.24
C TRP A 533 2.01 -22.89 14.71
N ALA A 534 0.90 -22.45 14.11
CA ALA A 534 0.81 -22.21 12.67
C ALA A 534 1.70 -21.04 12.22
N ASN A 535 2.19 -20.18 13.13
CA ASN A 535 3.20 -19.17 12.81
C ASN A 535 4.53 -19.78 12.34
N ALA A 536 4.79 -21.08 12.53
CA ALA A 536 5.96 -21.75 11.96
C ALA A 536 5.91 -21.85 10.41
N ILE A 537 4.72 -21.84 9.81
CA ILE A 537 4.53 -21.97 8.36
C ILE A 537 5.15 -20.80 7.58
N PRO A 538 4.91 -19.52 7.94
CA PRO A 538 5.59 -18.37 7.34
C PRO A 538 7.11 -18.52 7.33
N PHE A 539 7.71 -18.95 8.44
CA PHE A 539 9.16 -19.15 8.52
C PHE A 539 9.63 -20.27 7.59
N ALA A 540 8.90 -21.40 7.53
CA ALA A 540 9.22 -22.48 6.59
C ALA A 540 9.16 -21.99 5.13
N LEU A 541 8.11 -21.27 4.75
CA LEU A 541 7.99 -20.68 3.41
C LEU A 541 9.11 -19.66 3.13
N MET A 542 9.50 -18.86 4.13
CA MET A 542 10.59 -17.89 4.02
C MET A 542 11.95 -18.59 3.81
N THR A 543 12.24 -19.64 4.58
CA THR A 543 13.48 -20.42 4.41
C THR A 543 13.55 -21.08 3.04
N ALA A 544 12.43 -21.61 2.53
CA ALA A 544 12.33 -22.13 1.18
C ALA A 544 12.56 -21.03 0.13
N ALA A 545 11.99 -19.83 0.32
CA ALA A 545 12.23 -18.68 -0.57
C ALA A 545 13.72 -18.32 -0.62
N LEU A 546 14.40 -18.25 0.53
CA LEU A 546 15.84 -17.98 0.62
C LEU A 546 16.70 -19.02 -0.10
N PHE A 547 16.29 -20.30 -0.09
CA PHE A 547 16.98 -21.34 -0.86
C PHE A 547 16.94 -21.07 -2.37
N PHE A 548 15.79 -20.66 -2.91
CA PHE A 548 15.68 -20.29 -4.32
C PHE A 548 16.43 -18.99 -4.65
N VAL A 549 16.44 -18.01 -3.75
CA VAL A 549 17.26 -16.79 -3.89
C VAL A 549 18.74 -17.13 -3.94
N LYS A 550 19.23 -18.03 -3.06
CA LYS A 550 20.62 -18.49 -3.07
C LYS A 550 20.99 -19.13 -4.42
N ASN A 551 20.13 -19.99 -4.95
CA ASN A 551 20.35 -20.63 -6.25
C ASN A 551 20.35 -19.61 -7.40
N LEU A 552 19.49 -18.59 -7.34
CA LEU A 552 19.49 -17.47 -8.27
C LEU A 552 20.81 -16.70 -8.21
N VAL A 553 21.30 -16.38 -7.01
CA VAL A 553 22.57 -15.66 -6.84
C VAL A 553 23.74 -16.43 -7.43
N ILE A 554 23.80 -17.75 -7.23
CA ILE A 554 24.86 -18.59 -7.81
C ILE A 554 24.83 -18.56 -9.35
N LEU A 555 23.64 -18.58 -9.96
CA LEU A 555 23.50 -18.50 -11.42
C LEU A 555 23.94 -17.15 -11.98
N ILE A 556 23.67 -16.05 -11.27
CA ILE A 556 24.11 -14.71 -11.66
C ILE A 556 25.61 -14.56 -11.47
N ASP A 557 26.17 -15.03 -10.34
CA ASP A 557 27.60 -14.90 -10.00
C ASP A 557 28.50 -15.74 -10.92
N GLY A 558 27.99 -16.84 -11.48
CA GLY A 558 28.68 -17.65 -12.49
C GLY A 558 28.75 -17.04 -13.90
N SER A 559 28.38 -15.77 -14.08
CA SER A 559 28.52 -15.05 -15.36
C SER A 559 29.92 -14.42 -15.50
N PRO A 560 30.61 -14.57 -16.65
CA PRO A 560 31.92 -13.95 -16.84
C PRO A 560 31.82 -12.42 -16.86
N SER A 561 32.70 -11.80 -16.07
CA SER A 561 33.20 -10.41 -16.11
C SER A 561 32.25 -9.24 -15.84
N TYR A 562 32.34 -8.71 -14.61
CA TYR A 562 32.26 -7.28 -14.31
C TYR A 562 33.58 -6.89 -13.62
N VAL A 563 34.25 -5.83 -14.10
CA VAL A 563 35.40 -5.21 -13.40
C VAL A 563 34.80 -4.18 -12.42
N PRO A 564 35.00 -4.33 -11.09
CA PRO A 564 34.39 -3.44 -10.11
C PRO A 564 34.87 -1.99 -10.30
N SER A 565 33.96 -1.02 -10.18
CA SER A 565 34.26 0.42 -10.25
C SER A 565 35.27 0.87 -9.17
N TYR A 566 35.41 0.11 -8.07
CA TYR A 566 36.35 0.42 -6.99
C TYR A 566 37.84 0.37 -7.42
N LYS A 567 38.17 -0.32 -8.52
CA LYS A 567 39.54 -0.30 -9.05
C LYS A 567 39.93 1.03 -9.71
N ALA A 568 38.97 1.89 -10.06
CA ALA A 568 39.28 3.20 -10.65
C ALA A 568 39.75 4.21 -9.58
N ASP A 569 39.16 4.17 -8.39
CA ASP A 569 39.55 5.10 -7.30
C ASP A 569 40.77 4.61 -6.49
N ALA A 570 40.96 3.28 -6.36
CA ALA A 570 42.12 2.74 -5.67
C ALA A 570 43.45 2.93 -6.43
N SER A 571 43.40 3.13 -7.76
CA SER A 571 44.58 3.55 -8.55
C SER A 571 44.86 5.05 -8.45
N ALA A 572 43.85 5.89 -8.16
CA ALA A 572 44.02 7.32 -7.95
C ALA A 572 44.51 7.67 -6.53
N ALA A 573 44.33 6.77 -5.56
CA ALA A 573 44.86 6.91 -4.20
C ALA A 573 46.31 6.38 -4.03
N ARG A 574 46.94 5.91 -5.12
CA ARG A 574 48.33 5.41 -5.15
C ARG A 574 49.22 6.16 -6.16
N SER A 575 48.72 7.23 -6.75
CA SER A 575 49.48 8.26 -7.49
C SER A 575 49.35 9.58 -6.75
#